data_AF-A0A371J8G8-F1
#
_entry.id   AF-A0A371J8G8-F1
#
_cell.length_a   1.000
_cell.length_b   1.000
_cell.length_c   1.000
_cell.angle_alpha   90.00
_cell.angle_beta   90.00
_cell.angle_gamma   90.00
#
_symmetry.space_group_name_H-M   'P 1'
#
loop_
_entity.id
_entity.type
_entity.pdbx_description
1 polymer ?
#
loop_
_entity_poly.entity_id
_entity_poly.type
_entity_poly.pdbx_seq_one_letter_code
_entity_poly.pdbx_strand_id
1 'polypeptide(L)'
;MKPVKINIEDFRLNDFINYYEGNIDELVGESVDIRVGINLIDKDYMDVLHFEEDYEDFQTSDDFKEALLNEDYSLLFTIGRTYEGNEKVELIDGKKYNLTYFQGDLYLEENTIKDIGDLSLDLNHFIGLLVNFENDEIDICAVNYSHGCGISTPSIEEIEETGDLEDIIKGFVDRFRD
;
A
#
# COMPACT_ATOMS: atom_id res chain seq x y z
N MET A 1 3.75 10.96 3.78
CA MET A 1 3.77 10.50 5.19
C MET A 1 5.21 10.35 5.64
N LYS A 2 5.58 10.73 6.88
CA LYS A 2 6.93 10.38 7.38
C LYS A 2 7.13 8.86 7.45
N PRO A 3 8.29 8.32 7.04
CA PRO A 3 8.55 6.89 7.11
C PRO A 3 8.32 6.33 8.50
N VAL A 4 7.64 5.20 8.56
CA VAL A 4 7.41 4.43 9.77
C VAL A 4 8.57 3.44 9.90
N LYS A 5 9.48 3.72 10.82
CA LYS A 5 10.64 2.86 11.12
C LYS A 5 10.28 1.83 12.18
N ILE A 6 10.66 0.57 11.98
CA ILE A 6 10.40 -0.54 12.91
C ILE A 6 11.62 -1.46 12.94
N ASN A 7 12.07 -1.90 14.12
CA ASN A 7 13.07 -2.97 14.14
C ASN A 7 12.47 -4.24 13.54
N ILE A 8 13.26 -5.02 12.82
CA ILE A 8 12.78 -6.28 12.23
C ILE A 8 12.22 -7.25 13.28
N GLU A 9 12.78 -7.26 14.48
CA GLU A 9 12.32 -8.13 15.58
C GLU A 9 10.95 -7.71 16.13
N ASP A 10 10.57 -6.44 15.96
CA ASP A 10 9.33 -5.86 16.49
C ASP A 10 8.19 -5.87 15.45
N PHE A 11 8.44 -6.31 14.21
CA PHE A 11 7.44 -6.37 13.15
C PHE A 11 7.12 -7.81 12.76
N ARG A 12 5.85 -8.20 12.93
CA ARG A 12 5.32 -9.50 12.51
C ARG A 12 5.07 -9.51 10.99
N LEU A 13 6.14 -9.44 10.21
CA LEU A 13 6.10 -9.33 8.74
C LEU A 13 5.33 -10.49 8.08
N ASN A 14 5.53 -11.73 8.54
CA ASN A 14 4.79 -12.86 7.98
C ASN A 14 3.28 -12.75 8.25
N ASP A 15 2.88 -12.28 9.44
CA ASP A 15 1.46 -12.04 9.74
C ASP A 15 0.89 -10.94 8.84
N PHE A 16 1.67 -9.89 8.58
CA PHE A 16 1.30 -8.82 7.66
C PHE A 16 1.10 -9.32 6.24
N ILE A 17 2.06 -10.10 5.71
CA ILE A 17 1.99 -10.67 4.37
C ILE A 17 0.79 -11.61 4.25
N ASN A 18 0.63 -12.55 5.18
CA ASN A 18 -0.50 -13.48 5.17
C ASN A 18 -1.85 -12.75 5.28
N TYR A 19 -1.92 -11.67 6.07
CA TYR A 19 -3.10 -10.82 6.14
C TYR A 19 -3.37 -10.15 4.79
N TYR A 20 -2.35 -9.59 4.15
CA TYR A 20 -2.47 -8.94 2.85
C TYR A 20 -3.03 -9.90 1.80
N GLU A 21 -2.40 -11.06 1.63
CA GLU A 21 -2.81 -12.07 0.65
C GLU A 21 -4.25 -12.54 0.87
N GLY A 22 -4.68 -12.63 2.14
CA GLY A 22 -6.04 -13.04 2.49
C GLY A 22 -7.13 -11.98 2.22
N ASN A 23 -6.78 -10.72 1.98
CA ASN A 23 -7.75 -9.62 1.88
C ASN A 23 -7.64 -8.79 0.59
N ILE A 24 -6.53 -8.89 -0.14
CA ILE A 24 -6.27 -8.01 -1.30
C ILE A 24 -7.31 -8.17 -2.41
N ASP A 25 -7.80 -9.39 -2.65
CA ASP A 25 -8.82 -9.65 -3.67
C ASP A 25 -10.12 -8.86 -3.41
N GLU A 26 -10.51 -8.66 -2.15
CA GLU A 26 -11.69 -7.88 -1.80
C GLU A 26 -11.50 -6.39 -2.11
N LEU A 27 -10.30 -5.87 -1.84
CA LEU A 27 -9.96 -4.47 -2.10
C LEU A 27 -9.89 -4.18 -3.59
N VAL A 28 -9.37 -5.09 -4.40
CA VAL A 28 -9.14 -4.82 -5.83
C VAL A 28 -10.34 -5.23 -6.69
N GLY A 29 -11.13 -6.23 -6.26
CA GLY A 29 -12.37 -6.63 -6.92
C GLY A 29 -12.17 -7.17 -8.34
N GLU A 30 -13.03 -6.76 -9.28
CA GLU A 30 -12.97 -7.17 -10.71
C GLU A 30 -12.02 -6.32 -11.56
N SER A 31 -11.31 -5.34 -10.97
CA SER A 31 -10.39 -4.43 -11.68
C SER A 31 -9.11 -5.10 -12.20
N VAL A 32 -9.10 -6.42 -12.37
CA VAL A 32 -7.90 -7.26 -12.35
C VAL A 32 -7.74 -8.00 -13.69
N ASP A 33 -7.23 -7.29 -14.70
CA ASP A 33 -6.35 -7.91 -15.72
C ASP A 33 -4.88 -7.97 -15.22
N ILE A 34 -4.61 -7.50 -14.00
CA ILE A 34 -3.26 -7.36 -13.43
C ILE A 34 -3.24 -8.03 -12.06
N ARG A 35 -2.31 -8.96 -11.82
CA ARG A 35 -2.05 -9.48 -10.46
C ARG A 35 -1.70 -8.32 -9.54
N VAL A 36 -2.65 -7.81 -8.77
CA VAL A 36 -2.37 -6.85 -7.67
C VAL A 36 -1.94 -7.66 -6.45
N GLY A 37 -0.88 -8.45 -6.61
CA GLY A 37 -0.26 -9.23 -5.55
C GLY A 37 0.68 -8.37 -4.71
N ILE A 38 1.62 -9.00 -4.04
CA ILE A 38 2.77 -8.31 -3.44
C ILE A 38 3.70 -7.96 -4.60
N ASN A 39 3.97 -6.68 -4.83
CA ASN A 39 4.81 -6.28 -5.96
C ASN A 39 6.26 -6.17 -5.49
N LEU A 40 7.18 -6.76 -6.26
CA LEU A 40 8.61 -6.60 -6.04
C LEU A 40 9.08 -5.30 -6.68
N ILE A 41 9.86 -4.52 -5.92
CA ILE A 41 10.48 -3.29 -6.39
C ILE A 41 11.98 -3.51 -6.42
N ASP A 42 12.56 -3.34 -7.61
CA ASP A 42 14.01 -3.31 -7.77
C ASP A 42 14.55 -2.04 -7.08
N LYS A 43 15.43 -2.20 -6.09
CA LYS A 43 15.95 -1.06 -5.31
C LYS A 43 16.89 -0.16 -6.09
N ASP A 44 17.61 -0.70 -7.08
CA ASP A 44 18.58 0.06 -7.88
C ASP A 44 17.88 0.96 -8.90
N TYR A 45 16.75 0.47 -9.45
CA TYR A 45 16.00 1.16 -10.50
C TYR A 45 14.69 1.79 -10.01
N MET A 46 14.22 1.43 -8.82
CA MET A 46 12.90 1.81 -8.27
C MET A 46 11.73 1.42 -9.19
N ASP A 47 11.93 0.34 -9.96
CA ASP A 47 10.97 -0.14 -10.95
C ASP A 47 10.11 -1.28 -10.36
N VAL A 48 8.83 -1.27 -10.72
CA VAL A 48 7.88 -2.31 -10.34
C VAL A 48 8.04 -3.51 -11.26
N LEU A 49 8.45 -4.65 -10.70
CA LEU A 49 8.49 -5.92 -11.43
C LEU A 49 7.06 -6.41 -11.67
N HIS A 50 6.75 -6.81 -12.91
CA HIS A 50 5.38 -7.06 -13.33
C HIS A 50 5.23 -8.24 -14.30
N PHE A 51 6.32 -8.94 -14.64
CA PHE A 51 6.24 -10.16 -15.44
C PHE A 51 6.12 -11.38 -14.53
N GLU A 52 5.28 -12.36 -14.90
CA GLU A 52 5.07 -13.56 -14.06
C GLU A 52 6.37 -14.34 -13.81
N GLU A 53 7.31 -14.29 -14.76
CA GLU A 53 8.64 -14.92 -14.66
C GLU A 53 9.45 -14.37 -13.48
N ASP A 54 9.26 -13.09 -13.12
CA ASP A 54 9.94 -12.43 -12.00
C ASP A 54 9.46 -12.99 -10.64
N TYR A 55 8.32 -13.69 -10.62
CA TYR A 55 7.66 -14.19 -9.41
C TYR A 55 7.74 -15.72 -9.25
N GLU A 56 8.45 -16.44 -10.12
CA GLU A 56 8.47 -17.92 -10.12
C GLU A 56 8.91 -18.52 -8.77
N ASP A 57 9.84 -17.85 -8.10
CA ASP A 57 10.44 -18.26 -6.83
C ASP A 57 9.67 -17.75 -5.58
N PHE A 58 8.56 -17.01 -5.75
CA PHE A 58 7.83 -16.36 -4.67
C PHE A 58 6.43 -16.94 -4.50
N GLN A 59 6.30 -17.95 -3.64
CA GLN A 59 5.05 -18.71 -3.45
C GLN A 59 4.49 -18.62 -2.03
N THR A 60 5.30 -18.19 -1.08
CA THR A 60 4.96 -18.16 0.34
C THR A 60 5.38 -16.83 0.97
N SER A 61 4.79 -16.50 2.13
CA SER A 61 5.19 -15.32 2.90
C SER A 61 6.66 -15.35 3.34
N ASP A 62 7.22 -16.55 3.57
CA ASP A 62 8.63 -16.70 3.89
C ASP A 62 9.53 -16.33 2.70
N ASP A 63 9.15 -16.68 1.45
CA ASP A 63 9.94 -16.31 0.26
C ASP A 63 10.03 -14.78 0.08
N PHE A 64 8.90 -14.08 0.25
CA PHE A 64 8.88 -12.61 0.18
C PHE A 64 9.68 -11.96 1.32
N LYS A 65 9.58 -12.52 2.53
CA LYS A 65 10.37 -12.08 3.67
C LYS A 65 11.86 -12.26 3.40
N GLU A 66 12.29 -13.41 2.87
CA GLU A 66 13.69 -13.65 2.53
C GLU A 66 14.19 -12.65 1.47
N ALA A 67 13.42 -12.37 0.42
CA ALA A 67 13.77 -11.35 -0.57
C ALA A 67 13.95 -9.95 0.05
N LEU A 68 13.05 -9.54 0.93
CA LEU A 68 13.16 -8.25 1.61
C LEU A 68 14.42 -8.19 2.49
N LEU A 69 14.69 -9.25 3.25
CA LEU A 69 15.80 -9.31 4.22
C LEU A 69 17.17 -9.50 3.57
N ASN A 70 17.24 -10.14 2.40
CA ASN A 70 18.47 -10.22 1.60
C ASN A 70 18.78 -8.90 0.89
N GLU A 71 17.90 -7.91 1.03
CA GLU A 71 17.97 -6.57 0.45
C GLU A 71 17.89 -6.53 -1.09
N ASP A 72 17.60 -7.65 -1.74
CA ASP A 72 17.47 -7.75 -3.19
C ASP A 72 16.29 -6.90 -3.71
N TYR A 73 15.19 -6.89 -2.94
CA TYR A 73 13.96 -6.21 -3.32
C TYR A 73 13.38 -5.40 -2.17
N SER A 74 12.57 -4.42 -2.54
CA SER A 74 11.55 -3.86 -1.66
C SER A 74 10.19 -4.44 -1.99
N LEU A 75 9.29 -4.46 -1.02
CA LEU A 75 7.94 -5.00 -1.20
C LEU A 75 6.93 -3.86 -1.25
N LEU A 76 6.07 -3.86 -2.26
CA LEU A 76 4.97 -2.92 -2.40
C LEU A 76 3.63 -3.62 -2.21
N PHE A 77 2.86 -3.13 -1.24
CA PHE A 77 1.55 -3.64 -0.89
C PHE A 77 0.46 -2.60 -1.19
N THR A 78 -0.55 -2.98 -1.96
CA THR A 78 -1.74 -2.14 -2.17
C THR A 78 -2.65 -2.19 -0.94
N ILE A 79 -2.70 -1.11 -0.16
CA ILE A 79 -3.48 -1.07 1.08
C ILE A 79 -4.78 -0.28 0.99
N GLY A 80 -4.99 0.46 -0.10
CA GLY A 80 -6.21 1.22 -0.28
C GLY A 80 -6.48 1.60 -1.72
N ARG A 81 -7.73 1.95 -1.98
CA ARG A 81 -8.17 2.49 -3.28
C ARG A 81 -9.10 3.68 -3.08
N THR A 82 -9.08 4.56 -4.06
CA THR A 82 -10.00 5.67 -4.19
C THR A 82 -11.02 5.35 -5.27
N TYR A 83 -12.25 5.83 -5.11
CA TYR A 83 -13.33 5.56 -6.06
C TYR A 83 -13.57 6.72 -7.03
N GLU A 84 -14.00 6.38 -8.26
CA GLU A 84 -14.41 7.37 -9.26
C GLU A 84 -15.47 8.31 -8.69
N GLY A 85 -15.38 9.60 -9.00
CA GLY A 85 -16.28 10.60 -8.43
C GLY A 85 -15.83 11.11 -7.07
N ASN A 86 -14.64 10.70 -6.60
CA ASN A 86 -13.95 11.38 -5.52
C ASN A 86 -14.64 11.21 -4.15
N GLU A 87 -15.53 10.23 -4.00
CA GLU A 87 -16.43 10.20 -2.84
C GLU A 87 -15.86 9.46 -1.63
N LYS A 88 -14.95 8.49 -1.84
CA LYS A 88 -14.56 7.53 -0.80
C LYS A 88 -13.15 6.98 -0.95
N VAL A 89 -12.56 6.62 0.18
CA VAL A 89 -11.37 5.78 0.31
C VAL A 89 -11.79 4.46 0.94
N GLU A 90 -11.35 3.33 0.39
CA GLU A 90 -11.46 2.02 1.02
C GLU A 90 -10.07 1.47 1.29
N LEU A 91 -9.89 0.86 2.46
CA LEU A 91 -8.65 0.20 2.84
C LEU A 91 -8.81 -1.33 2.79
N ILE A 92 -7.67 -2.02 2.78
CA ILE A 92 -7.57 -3.48 2.75
C ILE A 92 -8.23 -4.17 3.95
N ASP A 93 -8.54 -3.44 5.03
CA ASP A 93 -9.32 -3.96 6.15
C ASP A 93 -10.84 -3.83 5.97
N GLY A 94 -11.29 -3.45 4.77
CA GLY A 94 -12.70 -3.27 4.40
C GLY A 94 -13.32 -1.98 4.94
N LYS A 95 -12.57 -1.17 5.72
CA LYS A 95 -13.08 0.12 6.19
C LYS A 95 -13.19 1.10 5.03
N LYS A 96 -14.31 1.83 5.03
CA LYS A 96 -14.62 2.85 4.02
C LYS A 96 -14.74 4.19 4.72
N TYR A 97 -14.11 5.19 4.12
CA TYR A 97 -14.10 6.55 4.59
C TYR A 97 -14.68 7.46 3.51
N ASN A 98 -15.56 8.37 3.89
CA ASN A 98 -16.13 9.36 2.96
C ASN A 98 -15.16 10.53 2.82
N LEU A 99 -14.89 10.95 1.58
CA LEU A 99 -14.12 12.16 1.27
C LEU A 99 -15.06 13.36 1.23
N THR A 100 -14.80 14.37 2.07
CA THR A 100 -15.62 15.59 2.13
C THR A 100 -14.87 16.79 1.58
N TYR A 101 -15.42 17.41 0.53
CA TYR A 101 -14.81 18.56 -0.17
C TYR A 101 -15.10 19.93 0.47
N PHE A 102 -16.04 20.02 1.42
CA PHE A 102 -16.51 21.32 1.92
C PHE A 102 -16.48 21.41 3.45
N GLN A 103 -15.90 22.50 3.97
CA GLN A 103 -15.89 22.90 5.39
C GLN A 103 -17.28 23.28 5.97
N GLY A 104 -18.37 22.89 5.32
CA GLY A 104 -19.72 23.41 5.58
C GLY A 104 -20.68 22.48 6.31
N ASP A 105 -20.46 21.16 6.30
CA ASP A 105 -21.42 20.24 6.88
C ASP A 105 -21.17 20.07 8.39
N LEU A 106 -22.08 20.67 9.16
CA LEU A 106 -22.16 20.66 10.62
C LEU A 106 -22.40 19.25 11.23
N TYR A 107 -22.41 18.22 10.41
CA TYR A 107 -22.56 16.82 10.80
C TYR A 107 -21.46 16.00 10.11
N LEU A 108 -20.25 16.02 10.68
CA LEU A 108 -19.21 15.09 10.27
C LEU A 108 -19.67 13.68 10.64
N GLU A 109 -19.94 12.85 9.64
CA GLU A 109 -20.18 11.43 9.86
C GLU A 109 -18.91 10.78 10.41
N GLU A 110 -19.07 9.74 11.23
CA GLU A 110 -17.94 8.88 11.62
C GLU A 110 -17.27 8.34 10.34
N ASN A 111 -15.93 8.31 10.29
CA ASN A 111 -15.12 7.92 9.13
C ASN A 111 -15.14 8.94 7.96
N THR A 112 -15.03 10.23 8.26
CA THR A 112 -14.82 11.29 7.25
C THR A 112 -13.35 11.67 7.11
N ILE A 113 -12.86 11.70 5.87
CA ILE A 113 -11.53 12.20 5.48
C ILE A 113 -11.73 13.54 4.77
N LYS A 114 -11.01 14.57 5.22
CA LYS A 114 -11.06 15.92 4.65
C LYS A 114 -9.84 16.21 3.81
N ASP A 115 -8.72 15.60 4.17
CA ASP A 115 -7.44 15.78 3.52
C ASP A 115 -6.77 14.44 3.28
N ILE A 116 -6.26 14.26 2.07
CA ILE A 116 -5.51 13.07 1.64
C ILE A 116 -4.06 13.42 1.30
N GLY A 117 -3.65 14.68 1.47
CA GLY A 117 -2.34 15.18 1.07
C GLY A 117 -2.09 15.02 -0.43
N ASP A 118 -0.95 14.42 -0.77
CA ASP A 118 -0.47 14.25 -2.13
C ASP A 118 -0.98 12.96 -2.81
N LEU A 119 -1.89 12.24 -2.17
CA LEU A 119 -2.48 11.03 -2.75
C LEU A 119 -3.30 11.35 -4.01
N SER A 120 -3.11 10.52 -5.03
CA SER A 120 -3.88 10.58 -6.27
C SER A 120 -5.23 9.90 -6.09
N LEU A 121 -6.31 10.55 -6.55
CA LEU A 121 -7.68 10.02 -6.53
C LEU A 121 -8.10 9.34 -7.85
N ASP A 122 -7.14 9.05 -8.73
CA ASP A 122 -7.40 8.42 -10.03
C ASP A 122 -7.69 6.92 -9.85
N LEU A 123 -8.63 6.39 -10.63
CA LEU A 123 -8.95 4.96 -10.72
C LEU A 123 -7.75 4.07 -11.10
N ASN A 124 -6.74 4.67 -11.74
CA ASN A 124 -5.49 3.98 -12.05
C ASN A 124 -4.52 3.90 -10.87
N HIS A 125 -4.82 4.58 -9.75
CA HIS A 125 -3.92 4.68 -8.61
C HIS A 125 -4.50 3.98 -7.37
N PHE A 126 -3.61 3.26 -6.71
CA PHE A 126 -3.82 2.70 -5.38
C PHE A 126 -2.99 3.44 -4.35
N ILE A 127 -3.43 3.36 -3.09
CA ILE A 127 -2.62 3.72 -1.93
C ILE A 127 -1.72 2.52 -1.64
N GLY A 128 -0.42 2.68 -1.88
CA GLY A 128 0.59 1.66 -1.63
C GLY A 128 1.33 1.86 -0.30
N LEU A 129 1.81 0.75 0.28
CA LEU A 129 2.88 0.74 1.27
C LEU A 129 4.13 0.14 0.65
N LEU A 130 5.15 0.98 0.49
CA LEU A 130 6.50 0.55 0.15
C LEU A 130 7.20 0.15 1.45
N VAL A 131 7.65 -1.10 1.52
CA VAL A 131 8.33 -1.70 2.66
C VAL A 131 9.76 -1.99 2.23
N ASN A 132 10.69 -1.26 2.84
CA ASN A 132 12.12 -1.39 2.62
C ASN A 132 12.78 -1.99 3.86
N PHE A 133 13.87 -2.72 3.67
CA PHE A 133 14.74 -3.16 4.76
C PHE A 133 16.12 -2.52 4.58
N GLU A 134 16.55 -1.78 5.59
CA GLU A 134 17.85 -1.10 5.65
C GLU A 134 18.33 -1.02 7.11
N ASN A 135 19.61 -1.32 7.35
CA ASN A 135 20.25 -1.17 8.66
C ASN A 135 19.52 -1.87 9.82
N ASP A 136 19.06 -3.11 9.60
CA ASP A 136 18.28 -3.90 10.57
C ASP A 136 16.89 -3.30 10.94
N GLU A 137 16.46 -2.28 10.20
CA GLU A 137 15.15 -1.63 10.32
C GLU A 137 14.29 -1.87 9.07
N ILE A 138 12.99 -2.01 9.27
CA ILE A 138 11.98 -1.88 8.23
C ILE A 138 11.54 -0.42 8.16
N ASP A 139 11.67 0.17 6.98
CA ASP A 139 11.18 1.49 6.63
C ASP A 139 9.92 1.37 5.77
N ILE A 140 8.78 1.83 6.31
CA ILE A 140 7.48 1.75 5.65
C ILE A 140 7.01 3.15 5.24
N CYS A 141 6.77 3.34 3.94
CA CYS A 141 6.33 4.59 3.34
C CYS A 141 5.02 4.40 2.59
N ALA A 142 4.15 5.41 2.66
CA ALA A 142 2.98 5.47 1.77
C ALA A 142 3.43 5.98 0.40
N VAL A 143 2.86 5.42 -0.68
CA VAL A 143 3.15 5.81 -2.06
C VAL A 143 1.86 5.83 -2.89
N ASN A 144 1.86 6.63 -3.95
CA ASN A 144 0.90 6.49 -5.04
C ASN A 144 1.35 5.33 -5.93
N TYR A 145 0.55 4.27 -6.03
CA TYR A 145 0.84 3.14 -6.91
C TYR A 145 -0.04 3.17 -8.15
N SER A 146 0.53 3.55 -9.29
CA SER A 146 -0.12 3.43 -10.59
C SER A 146 0.00 2.00 -11.10
N HIS A 147 -1.12 1.30 -11.24
CA HIS A 147 -1.12 -0.08 -11.72
C HIS A 147 -1.08 -0.20 -13.25
N GLY A 148 -1.26 0.91 -13.97
CA GLY A 148 -1.08 0.98 -15.42
C GLY A 148 -2.14 0.30 -16.29
N CYS A 149 -3.18 -0.32 -15.70
CA CYS A 149 -4.32 -0.90 -16.43
C CYS A 149 -3.97 -1.88 -17.58
N GLY A 150 -2.79 -2.52 -17.54
CA GLY A 150 -2.31 -3.39 -18.63
C GLY A 150 -1.96 -2.63 -19.92
N ILE A 151 -1.95 -1.30 -19.88
CA ILE A 151 -1.62 -0.41 -21.01
C ILE A 151 -0.23 0.19 -20.82
N SER A 152 0.11 0.59 -19.59
CA SER A 152 1.41 1.12 -19.22
C SER A 152 2.09 0.27 -18.16
N THR A 153 3.41 0.42 -18.06
CA THR A 153 4.19 -0.15 -16.96
C THR A 153 3.66 0.39 -15.63
N PRO A 154 3.44 -0.48 -14.62
CA PRO A 154 3.13 -0.03 -13.27
C PRO A 154 4.26 0.83 -12.71
N SER A 155 3.94 1.81 -11.88
CA SER A 155 4.93 2.73 -11.33
C SER A 155 4.52 3.22 -9.96
N ILE A 156 5.52 3.56 -9.14
CA ILE A 156 5.31 4.20 -7.84
C ILE A 156 5.72 5.67 -7.87
N GLU A 157 5.01 6.48 -7.13
CA GLU A 157 5.36 7.86 -6.82
C GLU A 157 5.38 8.03 -5.29
N GLU A 158 6.52 8.46 -4.76
CA GLU A 158 6.64 8.80 -3.35
C GLU A 158 5.84 10.06 -3.03
N ILE A 159 5.21 10.07 -1.85
CA ILE A 159 4.35 11.17 -1.39
C ILE A 159 4.82 11.73 -0.06
N GLU A 160 4.82 13.05 0.07
CA GLU A 160 5.31 13.73 1.26
C GLU A 160 4.23 13.78 2.36
N GLU A 161 2.96 13.92 1.99
CA GLU A 161 1.83 14.04 2.90
C GLU A 161 0.65 13.11 2.52
N THR A 162 0.01 12.53 3.52
CA THR A 162 -1.22 11.71 3.35
C THR A 162 -2.43 12.30 4.07
N GLY A 163 -2.32 13.52 4.58
CA GLY A 163 -3.38 14.21 5.32
C GLY A 163 -3.93 13.38 6.48
N ASP A 164 -5.26 13.33 6.59
CA ASP A 164 -5.98 12.61 7.65
C ASP A 164 -5.79 11.07 7.57
N LEU A 165 -5.30 10.54 6.45
CA LEU A 165 -5.01 9.11 6.31
C LEU A 165 -3.73 8.70 7.03
N GLU A 166 -2.85 9.64 7.42
CA GLU A 166 -1.58 9.30 8.07
C GLU A 166 -1.77 8.44 9.32
N ASP A 167 -2.63 8.87 10.25
CA ASP A 167 -2.87 8.14 11.50
C ASP A 167 -3.59 6.81 11.27
N ILE A 168 -4.41 6.73 10.22
CA ILE A 168 -5.13 5.50 9.86
C ILE A 168 -4.15 4.46 9.29
N ILE A 169 -3.28 4.88 8.38
CA ILE A 169 -2.25 4.02 7.79
C ILE A 169 -1.26 3.56 8.86
N LYS A 170 -0.82 4.47 9.73
CA LYS A 170 0.04 4.12 10.87
C LYS A 170 -0.65 3.15 11.83
N GLY A 171 -1.90 3.41 12.19
CA GLY A 171 -2.70 2.52 13.02
C GLY A 171 -2.91 1.14 12.38
N PHE A 172 -2.96 1.06 11.05
CA PHE A 172 -2.99 -0.21 10.33
C PHE A 172 -1.66 -0.96 10.47
N VAL A 173 -0.53 -0.31 10.22
CA VAL A 173 0.82 -0.88 10.38
C VAL A 173 1.06 -1.33 11.82
N ASP A 174 0.66 -0.53 12.80
CA ASP A 174 0.84 -0.80 14.23
C ASP A 174 0.13 -2.09 14.70
N ARG A 175 -0.89 -2.59 13.99
CA ARG A 175 -1.54 -3.88 14.30
C ARG A 175 -0.59 -5.07 14.19
N PHE A 176 0.51 -4.91 13.46
CA PHE A 176 1.50 -5.93 13.19
C PHE A 176 2.82 -5.69 13.93
N ARG A 177 2.85 -4.70 14.82
CA ARG A 177 3.94 -4.52 15.78
C ARG A 177 3.70 -5.39 17.02
N ASP A 178 4.79 -5.77 17.69
CA ASP A 178 4.80 -6.44 18.99
C ASP A 178 4.99 -5.48 20.17
#